data_AF-F3GM27-F1
#
_entry.id   AF-F3GM27-F1
#
_cell.length_a   1.000
_cell.length_b   1.000
_cell.length_c   1.000
_cell.angle_alpha   90.00
_cell.angle_beta   90.00
_cell.angle_gamma   90.00
#
_symmetry.space_group_name_H-M   'P 1'
#
loop_
_entity.id
_entity.type
_entity.pdbx_description
1 polymer ?
#
loop_
_entity_poly.entity_id
_entity_poly.type
_entity_poly.pdbx_seq_one_letter_code
_entity_poly.pdbx_strand_id
1 'polypeptide(L)'
;VSTFSAFAAAAVVAYALESFLSTEAMGNWGWRLPFLIAAPLGLVGLYLRWKLDETPAFQAVAQEHAVAHSPLKDTLRHHAVAMCCLGAFVSLTALSFYMFTTYFATYLQVAGGLSRATALLVSLIAL
;
A
#
# COMPACT_ATOMS: atom_id res chain seq x y z
N VAL A 1 1.40 -9.79 7.20
CA VAL A 1 2.88 -9.69 7.34
C VAL A 1 3.48 -8.83 6.24
N SER A 2 3.29 -9.14 4.95
CA SER A 2 3.89 -8.36 3.84
C SER A 2 3.57 -6.84 3.86
N THR A 3 2.34 -6.45 4.20
CA THR A 3 1.93 -5.04 4.21
C THR A 3 2.65 -4.24 5.30
N PHE A 4 2.64 -4.72 6.55
CA PHE A 4 3.32 -4.07 7.67
C PHE A 4 4.83 -3.94 7.43
N SER A 5 5.48 -4.99 6.90
CA SER A 5 6.91 -4.93 6.54
C SER A 5 7.21 -3.89 5.45
N ALA A 6 6.33 -3.72 4.46
CA ALA A 6 6.47 -2.69 3.44
C ALA A 6 6.33 -1.27 4.03
N PHE A 7 5.36 -1.06 4.93
CA PHE A 7 5.19 0.22 5.62
C PHE A 7 6.35 0.53 6.56
N ALA A 8 6.87 -0.47 7.28
CA ALA A 8 8.06 -0.31 8.12
C ALA A 8 9.28 0.08 7.27
N ALA A 9 9.52 -0.61 6.15
CA ALA A 9 10.61 -0.27 5.24
C ALA A 9 10.48 1.15 4.68
N ALA A 10 9.27 1.56 4.29
CA ALA A 10 9.00 2.92 3.84
C ALA A 10 9.25 3.97 4.94
N ALA A 11 8.82 3.70 6.17
CA ALA A 11 9.06 4.58 7.32
C ALA A 11 10.55 4.71 7.65
N VAL A 12 11.33 3.62 7.57
CA VAL A 12 12.79 3.66 7.72
C VAL A 12 13.44 4.53 6.65
N VAL A 13 13.06 4.36 5.39
CA VAL A 13 13.59 5.19 4.29
C VAL A 13 13.24 6.66 4.50
N ALA A 14 11.99 6.97 4.86
CA ALA A 14 11.56 8.33 5.14
C ALA A 14 12.32 8.96 6.31
N TYR A 15 12.47 8.23 7.42
CA TYR A 15 13.24 8.67 8.58
C TYR A 15 14.71 8.94 8.22
N ALA A 16 15.35 8.05 7.46
CA ALA A 16 16.72 8.25 7.02
C ALA A 16 16.85 9.52 6.17
N LEU A 17 15.96 9.71 5.19
CA LEU A 17 16.00 10.89 4.34
C LEU A 17 15.80 12.18 5.13
N GLU A 18 14.84 12.24 6.06
CA GLU A 18 14.61 13.39 6.94
C GLU A 18 15.76 13.64 7.93
N SER A 19 16.51 12.61 8.31
CA SER A 19 17.66 12.75 9.21
C SER A 19 18.92 13.25 8.49
N PHE A 20 19.10 12.89 7.21
CA PHE A 20 20.28 13.24 6.43
C PHE A 20 20.11 14.49 5.54
N LEU A 21 18.88 14.85 5.18
CA LEU A 21 18.58 16.00 4.30
C LEU A 21 17.92 17.12 5.11
N SER A 22 18.32 18.36 4.85
CA SER A 22 17.58 19.53 5.31
C SER A 22 16.23 19.63 4.59
N THR A 23 15.25 20.31 5.19
CA THR A 23 13.92 20.53 4.61
C THR A 23 13.98 21.11 3.19
N GLU A 24 14.94 22.01 2.95
CA GLU A 24 15.16 22.66 1.66
C GLU A 24 15.72 21.68 0.61
N ALA A 25 16.67 20.82 1.00
CA ALA A 25 17.20 19.77 0.13
C ALA A 25 16.15 18.69 -0.18
N MET A 26 15.30 18.34 0.80
CA MET A 26 14.17 17.43 0.61
C MET A 26 13.18 17.97 -0.44
N GLY A 27 12.82 19.25 -0.35
CA GLY A 27 11.93 19.92 -1.29
C GLY A 27 12.51 20.04 -2.71
N ASN A 28 13.81 20.30 -2.82
CA ASN A 28 14.48 20.48 -4.11
C ASN A 28 14.71 19.14 -4.86
N TRP A 29 15.19 18.11 -4.16
CA TRP A 29 15.58 16.85 -4.80
C TRP A 29 15.36 15.58 -3.99
N GLY A 30 15.34 15.66 -2.65
CA GLY A 30 15.23 14.49 -1.78
C GLY A 30 13.96 13.66 -2.02
N TRP A 31 12.86 14.28 -2.44
CA TRP A 31 11.62 13.58 -2.78
C TRP A 31 11.75 12.56 -3.93
N ARG A 32 12.80 12.63 -4.75
CA ARG A 32 13.03 11.69 -5.87
C ARG A 32 13.67 10.36 -5.43
N LEU A 33 14.39 10.35 -4.31
CA LEU A 33 15.08 9.16 -3.78
C LEU A 33 14.14 7.97 -3.53
N PRO A 34 12.96 8.15 -2.88
CA PRO A 34 12.00 7.06 -2.71
C PRO A 34 11.58 6.39 -4.03
N PHE A 35 11.42 7.18 -5.10
CA PHE A 35 11.04 6.66 -6.42
C PHE A 35 12.18 5.88 -7.08
N LEU A 36 13.42 6.35 -6.94
CA LEU A 36 14.61 5.64 -7.43
C LEU A 36 14.82 4.32 -6.71
N ILE A 37 14.49 4.23 -5.41
CA ILE A 37 14.52 2.97 -4.65
C ILE A 37 13.35 2.06 -5.06
N ALA A 38 12.17 2.63 -5.30
CA ALA A 38 10.98 1.86 -5.70
C ALA A 38 11.09 1.27 -7.12
N ALA A 39 11.78 1.94 -8.04
CA ALA A 39 11.93 1.48 -9.42
C ALA A 39 12.53 0.05 -9.57
N PRO A 40 13.71 -0.27 -9.01
CA PRO A 40 14.28 -1.61 -9.09
C PRO A 40 13.42 -2.64 -8.34
N LEU A 41 12.82 -2.27 -7.20
CA LEU A 41 11.89 -3.16 -6.48
C LEU A 41 10.66 -3.49 -7.34
N GLY A 42 10.13 -2.51 -8.07
CA GLY A 42 9.04 -2.71 -9.03
C GLY A 42 9.43 -3.62 -10.19
N LEU A 43 10.65 -3.49 -10.73
CA LEU A 43 11.16 -4.39 -11.77
C LEU A 43 11.28 -5.83 -11.28
N VAL A 44 11.75 -6.05 -10.04
CA VAL A 44 11.76 -7.38 -9.42
C VAL A 44 10.34 -7.93 -9.27
N GLY A 45 9.40 -7.10 -8.82
CA GLY A 45 7.99 -7.48 -8.75
C GLY A 45 7.40 -7.88 -10.10
N LEU A 46 7.75 -7.15 -11.17
CA LEU A 46 7.33 -7.48 -12.54
C LEU A 46 7.96 -8.79 -13.02
N TYR A 47 9.25 -9.00 -12.77
CA TYR A 47 9.95 -10.23 -13.12
C TYR A 47 9.32 -11.45 -12.43
N LEU A 48 9.01 -11.36 -11.14
CA LEU A 48 8.32 -12.42 -10.40
C LEU A 48 6.94 -12.69 -11.00
N ARG A 49 6.20 -11.64 -11.39
CA ARG A 49 4.88 -11.78 -11.99
C ARG A 49 4.93 -12.45 -13.37
N TRP A 50 5.98 -12.23 -14.16
CA TRP A 50 6.16 -12.91 -15.44
C TRP A 50 6.57 -14.38 -15.31
N LYS A 51 7.14 -14.78 -14.17
CA LYS A 51 7.54 -16.17 -13.90
C LYS A 51 6.51 -17.00 -13.15
N LEU A 52 5.40 -16.40 -12.71
CA LEU A 52 4.31 -17.15 -12.13
C LEU A 52 3.54 -17.85 -13.26
N ASP A 53 3.72 -19.17 -13.37
CA ASP A 53 2.87 -19.98 -14.21
C ASP A 53 1.43 -19.99 -13.66
N GLU A 54 0.46 -19.81 -14.56
CA GLU A 54 -0.96 -19.86 -14.20
C GLU A 54 -1.29 -21.21 -13.56
N THR A 55 -1.95 -21.17 -12.39
CA THR A 55 -2.34 -22.40 -11.67
C THR A 55 -3.13 -23.35 -12.56
N PRO A 56 -2.97 -24.68 -12.42
CA PRO A 56 -3.62 -25.68 -13.29
C PRO A 56 -5.16 -25.56 -13.29
N ALA A 57 -5.76 -25.03 -12.22
CA ALA A 57 -7.18 -24.73 -12.14
C ALA A 57 -7.60 -23.60 -13.11
N PHE A 58 -6.76 -22.59 -13.31
CA PHE A 58 -7.03 -21.49 -14.24
C PHE A 58 -6.90 -21.92 -15.70
N GLN A 59 -5.95 -22.82 -15.99
CA GLN A 59 -5.77 -23.41 -17.32
C GLN A 59 -6.98 -24.28 -17.72
N ALA A 60 -7.54 -25.06 -16.80
CA ALA A 60 -8.73 -25.88 -17.05
C ALA A 60 -9.96 -25.03 -17.40
N VAL A 61 -10.21 -23.94 -16.66
CA VAL A 61 -11.35 -23.03 -16.90
C VAL A 61 -11.19 -22.25 -18.21
N ALA A 62 -9.96 -21.88 -18.59
CA ALA A 62 -9.70 -21.23 -19.87
C ALA A 62 -10.01 -22.14 -21.07
N GLN A 63 -9.78 -23.45 -20.94
CA GLN A 63 -10.11 -24.42 -21.99
C GLN A 63 -11.62 -24.70 -22.10
N GLU A 64 -12.38 -24.60 -21.01
CA GLU A 64 -13.82 -24.86 -21.03
C GLU A 64 -14.65 -23.74 -21.69
N HIS A 65 -14.07 -22.56 -22.02
CA HIS A 65 -14.79 -21.40 -22.60
C HIS A 65 -16.05 -20.99 -21.82
N ALA A 66 -16.21 -21.46 -20.58
CA ALA A 66 -17.35 -21.19 -19.70
C ALA A 66 -17.25 -19.81 -19.02
N VAL A 67 -16.69 -18.82 -19.72
CA VAL A 67 -16.65 -17.44 -19.22
C VAL A 67 -18.01 -16.82 -19.53
N ALA A 68 -18.90 -16.81 -18.53
CA ALA A 68 -20.18 -16.12 -18.64
C ALA A 68 -19.96 -14.70 -19.18
N HIS A 69 -20.69 -14.31 -20.22
CA HIS A 69 -20.46 -13.09 -21.02
C HIS A 69 -20.67 -11.78 -20.23
N SER A 70 -21.08 -11.83 -18.95
CA SER A 70 -21.17 -10.67 -18.06
C SER A 70 -21.19 -11.03 -16.56
N PRO A 71 -20.07 -11.53 -15.99
CA PRO A 71 -20.02 -11.99 -14.59
C PRO A 71 -20.25 -10.83 -13.60
N LEU A 72 -19.80 -9.63 -13.95
CA LEU A 72 -19.92 -8.43 -13.12
C LEU A 72 -21.38 -7.96 -12.99
N LYS A 73 -22.16 -8.02 -14.07
CA LYS A 73 -23.56 -7.56 -14.06
C LYS A 73 -24.46 -8.51 -13.28
N ASP A 74 -24.23 -9.81 -13.40
CA ASP A 74 -24.98 -10.82 -12.66
C ASP A 74 -24.61 -10.82 -11.17
N THR A 75 -23.33 -10.64 -10.84
CA THR A 75 -22.87 -10.51 -9.45
C THR A 75 -23.43 -9.25 -8.79
N LEU A 76 -23.40 -8.11 -9.47
CA LEU A 76 -23.97 -6.86 -8.95
C LEU A 76 -25.50 -6.94 -8.81
N ARG A 77 -26.20 -7.74 -9.62
CA ARG A 77 -27.66 -7.90 -9.51
C ARG A 77 -28.06 -8.84 -8.37
N HIS A 78 -27.38 -9.97 -8.21
CA HIS A 78 -27.76 -10.99 -7.23
C HIS A 78 -27.10 -10.79 -5.86
N HIS A 79 -25.98 -10.06 -5.79
CA HIS A 79 -25.19 -9.90 -4.57
C HIS A 79 -24.86 -8.43 -4.24
N ALA A 80 -25.63 -7.46 -4.74
CA ALA A 80 -25.42 -6.01 -4.48
C ALA A 80 -25.22 -5.68 -3.00
N VAL A 81 -26.07 -6.24 -2.13
CA VAL A 81 -26.05 -5.98 -0.68
C VAL A 81 -24.79 -6.57 -0.04
N ALA A 82 -24.44 -7.81 -0.41
CA ALA A 82 -23.22 -8.45 0.08
C ALA A 82 -21.97 -7.70 -0.39
N MET A 83 -21.94 -7.23 -1.64
CA MET A 83 -20.85 -6.39 -2.15
C MET A 83 -20.78 -5.03 -1.45
N CYS A 84 -21.93 -4.42 -1.13
CA CYS A 84 -21.98 -3.16 -0.38
C CYS A 84 -21.48 -3.35 1.05
N CYS A 85 -21.91 -4.40 1.75
CA CYS A 85 -21.41 -4.72 3.09
C CYS A 85 -19.92 -5.04 3.09
N LEU A 86 -19.44 -5.83 2.12
CA LEU A 86 -18.01 -6.12 1.95
C LEU A 86 -17.23 -4.82 1.67
N GLY A 87 -17.72 -4.00 0.75
CA GLY A 87 -17.11 -2.72 0.39
C GLY A 87 -17.05 -1.76 1.58
N ALA A 88 -18.13 -1.66 2.36
CA ALA A 88 -18.17 -0.88 3.58
C ALA A 88 -17.19 -1.41 4.63
N PHE A 89 -17.14 -2.72 4.84
CA PHE A 89 -16.21 -3.35 5.78
C PHE A 89 -14.74 -3.13 5.39
N VAL A 90 -14.40 -3.36 4.12
CA VAL A 90 -13.06 -3.12 3.56
C VAL A 90 -12.69 -1.64 3.62
N SER A 91 -13.64 -0.75 3.34
CA SER A 91 -13.42 0.70 3.45
C SER A 91 -13.17 1.12 4.89
N LEU A 92 -13.91 0.56 5.85
CA LEU A 92 -13.73 0.85 7.26
C LEU A 92 -12.38 0.36 7.76
N THR A 93 -11.96 -0.85 7.36
CA THR A 93 -10.63 -1.36 7.69
C THR A 93 -9.52 -0.54 7.04
N ALA A 94 -9.68 -0.13 5.78
CA ALA A 94 -8.73 0.77 5.13
C ALA A 94 -8.66 2.13 5.82
N LEU A 95 -9.80 2.70 6.23
CA LEU A 95 -9.85 3.97 6.95
C LEU A 95 -9.14 3.87 8.31
N SER A 96 -9.43 2.84 9.10
CA SER A 96 -8.75 2.59 10.37
C SER A 96 -7.23 2.45 10.17
N PHE A 97 -6.82 1.74 9.12
CA PHE A 97 -5.42 1.58 8.78
C PHE A 97 -4.75 2.92 8.45
N TYR A 98 -5.32 3.72 7.53
CA TYR A 98 -4.76 5.02 7.16
C TYR A 98 -4.77 6.02 8.32
N MET A 99 -5.78 5.97 9.19
CA MET A 99 -5.83 6.83 10.37
C MET A 99 -4.67 6.50 11.31
N PHE A 100 -4.33 5.24 11.49
CA PHE A 100 -3.23 4.83 12.34
C PHE A 100 -1.85 5.06 11.70
N THR A 101 -1.67 4.78 10.41
CA THR A 101 -0.33 4.85 9.79
C THR A 101 0.02 6.26 9.33
N THR A 102 -0.94 7.00 8.78
CA THR A 102 -0.70 8.30 8.16
C THR A 102 -1.10 9.42 9.10
N TYR A 103 -2.33 9.38 9.60
CA TYR A 103 -2.87 10.48 10.39
C TYR A 103 -2.20 10.59 11.76
N PHE A 104 -1.86 9.47 12.40
CA PHE A 104 -1.12 9.47 13.66
C PHE A 104 0.25 10.18 13.53
N ALA A 105 1.03 9.84 12.49
CA ALA A 105 2.33 10.46 12.23
C ALA A 105 2.19 11.97 11.98
N THR A 106 1.17 12.39 11.24
CA THR A 106 0.88 13.82 11.00
C THR A 106 0.38 14.53 12.27
N TYR A 107 -0.47 13.89 13.06
CA TYR A 107 -1.00 14.43 14.30
C TYR A 107 0.11 14.70 15.32
N LEU A 108 1.06 13.77 15.45
CA LEU A 108 2.24 13.94 16.30
C LEU A 108 3.09 15.16 15.90
N GLN A 109 3.16 15.48 14.60
CA GLN A 109 3.86 16.67 14.11
C GLN A 109 3.08 17.95 14.37
N VAL A 110 1.79 17.99 14.01
CA VAL A 110 0.98 19.20 14.00
C VAL A 110 0.46 19.57 15.39
N ALA A 111 -0.09 18.59 16.13
CA ALA A 111 -0.66 18.79 17.46
C ALA A 111 0.36 18.51 18.56
N GLY A 112 1.23 17.52 18.36
CA GLY A 112 2.28 17.15 19.33
C GLY A 112 3.52 18.03 19.28
N GLY A 113 3.69 18.87 18.25
CA GLY A 113 4.85 19.74 18.06
C GLY A 113 6.17 18.97 17.88
N LEU A 114 6.12 17.66 17.61
CA LEU A 114 7.31 16.84 17.44
C LEU A 114 7.98 17.13 16.09
N SER A 115 9.30 17.05 16.08
CA SER A 115 10.06 17.10 14.83
C SER A 115 9.60 15.97 13.90
N ARG A 116 9.64 16.22 12.58
CA ARG A 116 9.22 15.25 11.57
C ARG A 116 9.95 13.91 11.67
N ALA A 117 11.26 13.96 11.94
CA ALA A 117 12.07 12.77 12.18
C ALA A 117 11.63 11.99 13.44
N THR A 118 11.35 12.68 14.55
CA THR A 118 10.88 12.04 15.78
C THR A 118 9.51 11.40 15.61
N ALA A 119 8.58 12.08 14.93
CA ALA A 119 7.24 11.56 14.67
C ALA A 119 7.29 10.28 13.82
N LEU A 120 8.12 10.27 12.77
CA LEU A 120 8.31 9.09 11.91
C LEU A 120 8.92 7.91 12.69
N LEU A 121 9.87 8.16 13.59
CA LEU A 121 10.48 7.12 14.43
C LEU A 121 9.47 6.50 15.40
N VAL A 122 8.63 7.32 16.04
CA VAL A 122 7.56 6.82 16.93
C VAL A 122 6.55 5.99 16.14
N SER A 123 6.17 6.44 14.93
CA SER A 123 5.27 5.67 14.06
C SER A 123 5.89 4.35 13.58
N LEU A 124 7.21 4.30 13.36
CA LEU A 124 7.92 3.07 13.00
C LEU A 124 7.88 2.03 14.13
N ILE A 125 8.07 2.46 15.38
CA ILE A 125 8.02 1.56 16.56
C ILE A 125 6.59 1.07 16.83
N ALA A 126 5.59 1.91 16.55
CA ALA A 126 4.18 1.59 16.77
C ALA A 126 3.61 0.60 15.73
N LEU A 127 4.29 0.40 14.60
CA LEU A 127 3.87 -0.43 13.48
C LEU A 127 4.35 -1.88 13.62
#